data_AF-C7E0P2-F1
#
_entry.id   AF-C7E0P2-F1
#
_cell.length_a   1.000
_cell.length_b   1.000
_cell.length_c   1.000
_cell.angle_alpha   90.00
_cell.angle_beta   90.00
_cell.angle_gamma   90.00
#
_symmetry.space_group_name_H-M   'P 1'
#
loop_
_entity.id
_entity.type
_entity.pdbx_description
1 polymer ?
#
loop_
_entity_poly.entity_id
_entity_poly.type
_entity_poly.pdbx_seq_one_letter_code
_entity_poly.pdbx_strand_id
1 'polypeptide(L)'
;ANSVMERIIEHRHACGLPAKAVQWGAVGEVGLVADMQEDKLDMEIGGTLQQRISSCLQELDPLLTTPDPIVASMVVAEKRARTTGKDNIIESVMNIMSIRDIKSISMDTTLSELGMDSLMAVEIKQTLEREYELFLTPQDLRSLTFMKLQELTEAKANADENVKLKLANEKTPTGVAML
;
A
#
# COMPACT_ATOMS: atom_id res chain seq x y z
N ALA A 1 20.65 -0.77 16.62
CA ALA A 1 20.79 -2.15 17.16
C ALA A 1 21.02 -3.16 16.04
N ASN A 2 20.10 -3.28 15.07
CA ASN A 2 20.22 -4.24 13.95
C ASN A 2 21.51 -4.09 13.14
N SER A 3 21.87 -2.86 12.74
CA SER A 3 23.12 -2.58 12.02
C SER A 3 24.40 -3.01 12.75
N VAL A 4 24.40 -2.98 14.09
CA VAL A 4 25.55 -3.47 14.89
C VAL A 4 25.61 -4.99 14.83
N MET A 5 24.48 -5.68 14.91
CA MET A 5 24.42 -7.14 14.77
C MET A 5 24.89 -7.59 13.38
N GLU A 6 24.47 -6.88 12.33
CA GLU A 6 24.93 -7.13 10.95
C GLU A 6 26.44 -7.00 10.85
N ARG A 7 27.03 -5.95 11.44
CA ARG A 7 28.49 -5.75 11.42
C ARG A 7 29.25 -6.85 12.16
N ILE A 8 28.69 -7.38 13.24
CA ILE A 8 29.25 -8.53 13.95
C ILE A 8 29.18 -9.79 13.07
N ILE A 9 28.07 -10.00 12.37
CA ILE A 9 27.86 -11.12 11.46
C ILE A 9 28.84 -11.08 10.29
N GLU A 10 29.06 -9.92 9.68
CA GLU A 10 30.08 -9.71 8.64
C GLU A 10 31.48 -10.08 9.15
N HIS A 11 31.85 -9.62 10.35
CA HIS A 11 33.15 -9.94 10.93
C HIS A 11 33.30 -11.44 11.21
N ARG A 12 32.27 -12.09 11.76
CA ARG A 12 32.27 -13.55 11.99
C ARG A 12 32.43 -14.32 10.68
N HIS A 13 31.72 -13.90 9.64
CA HIS A 13 31.80 -14.51 8.32
C HIS A 13 33.21 -14.38 7.72
N ALA A 14 33.84 -13.20 7.84
CA ALA A 14 35.22 -12.97 7.41
C ALA A 14 36.24 -13.86 8.14
N CYS A 15 35.94 -14.24 9.40
CA CYS A 15 36.72 -15.19 10.17
C CYS A 15 36.40 -16.66 9.87
N GLY A 16 35.56 -16.95 8.86
CA GLY A 16 35.14 -18.31 8.50
C GLY A 16 34.20 -18.97 9.51
N LEU A 17 33.61 -18.19 10.42
CA LEU A 17 32.68 -18.69 11.42
C LEU A 17 31.25 -18.69 10.87
N PRO A 18 30.38 -19.62 11.34
CA PRO A 18 28.95 -19.58 11.01
C PRO A 18 28.35 -18.23 11.40
N ALA A 19 27.75 -17.55 10.42
CA ALA A 19 27.22 -16.22 10.58
C ALA A 19 26.12 -15.97 9.55
N LYS A 20 24.95 -15.53 10.03
CA LYS A 20 23.82 -15.15 9.20
C LYS A 20 22.98 -14.09 9.90
N ALA A 21 22.60 -13.05 9.17
CA ALA A 21 21.58 -12.09 9.55
C ALA A 21 20.53 -12.03 8.45
N VAL A 22 19.26 -12.10 8.85
CA VAL A 22 18.12 -11.97 7.93
C VAL A 22 17.37 -10.68 8.27
N GLN A 23 17.30 -9.78 7.31
CA GLN A 23 16.51 -8.55 7.37
C GLN A 23 15.08 -8.84 6.91
N TRP A 24 14.16 -8.96 7.85
CA TRP A 24 12.75 -9.17 7.56
C TRP A 24 12.03 -7.83 7.35
N GLY A 25 11.15 -7.80 6.35
CA GLY A 25 10.13 -6.75 6.21
C GLY A 25 9.03 -6.86 7.27
N ALA A 26 7.87 -6.26 7.02
CA ALA A 26 6.72 -6.41 7.89
C ALA A 26 6.28 -7.89 7.96
N VAL A 27 6.17 -8.46 9.16
CA VAL A 27 5.72 -9.85 9.37
C VAL A 27 4.32 -9.82 10.01
N GLY A 28 3.37 -10.56 9.42
CA GLY A 28 1.98 -10.66 9.88
C GLY A 28 1.70 -11.95 10.64
N GLU A 29 0.41 -12.20 10.92
CA GLU A 29 -0.15 -13.41 11.57
C GLU A 29 0.23 -13.62 13.06
N VAL A 30 1.41 -13.19 13.52
CA VAL A 30 1.85 -13.30 14.93
C VAL A 30 2.78 -12.13 15.33
N GLY A 31 2.85 -11.81 16.63
CA GLY A 31 3.77 -10.80 17.20
C GLY A 31 3.11 -9.48 17.59
N LEU A 32 3.91 -8.51 18.06
CA LEU A 32 3.44 -7.20 18.57
C LEU A 32 2.58 -6.39 17.58
N VAL A 33 2.67 -6.69 16.28
CA VAL A 33 1.91 -6.02 15.21
C VAL A 33 0.57 -6.72 14.91
N ALA A 34 0.41 -7.99 15.31
CA ALA A 34 -0.82 -8.75 15.12
C ALA A 34 -1.92 -8.38 16.13
N ASP A 35 -1.55 -7.97 17.35
CA ASP A 35 -2.51 -7.61 18.42
C ASP A 35 -3.29 -6.30 18.17
N MET A 36 -2.91 -5.52 17.14
CA MET A 36 -3.59 -4.25 16.86
C MET A 36 -4.70 -4.34 15.82
N GLN A 37 -4.81 -5.40 15.01
CA GLN A 37 -5.74 -5.42 13.87
C GLN A 37 -6.23 -6.82 13.52
N GLU A 38 -7.55 -7.02 13.64
CA GLU A 38 -8.26 -8.18 13.10
C GLU A 38 -7.99 -8.30 11.58
N ASP A 39 -7.34 -9.39 11.19
CA ASP A 39 -7.40 -10.04 9.87
C ASP A 39 -7.12 -9.22 8.60
N LYS A 40 -6.27 -8.19 8.64
CA LYS A 40 -5.85 -7.45 7.42
C LYS A 40 -4.37 -7.59 7.11
N LEU A 41 -4.01 -8.75 6.55
CA LEU A 41 -2.68 -9.03 5.97
C LEU A 41 -2.31 -8.08 4.80
N ASP A 42 -3.33 -7.48 4.16
CA ASP A 42 -3.17 -6.54 3.05
C ASP A 42 -3.00 -5.08 3.54
N MET A 43 -2.50 -4.87 4.77
CA MET A 43 -2.13 -3.55 5.24
C MET A 43 -0.72 -3.21 4.76
N GLU A 44 -0.62 -2.16 3.94
CA GLU A 44 0.65 -1.61 3.51
C GLU A 44 1.34 -0.87 4.66
N ILE A 45 2.58 -1.23 4.95
CA ILE A 45 3.45 -0.57 5.93
C ILE A 45 4.71 -0.14 5.19
N GLY A 46 4.83 1.16 4.95
CA GLY A 46 6.03 1.76 4.34
C GLY A 46 6.38 1.21 2.95
N GLY A 47 5.40 0.93 2.09
CA GLY A 47 5.63 0.38 0.74
C GLY A 47 5.73 -1.15 0.67
N THR A 48 5.56 -1.84 1.81
CA THR A 48 5.62 -3.32 1.89
C THR A 48 4.32 -3.89 2.43
N LEU A 49 3.96 -5.09 1.99
CA LEU A 49 2.88 -5.89 2.56
C LEU A 49 3.38 -6.74 3.72
N GLN A 50 2.48 -7.12 4.62
CA GLN A 50 2.83 -8.05 5.68
C GLN A 50 3.10 -9.45 5.10
N GLN A 51 4.32 -9.96 5.30
CA GLN A 51 4.69 -11.32 4.94
C GLN A 51 4.05 -12.31 5.91
N ARG A 52 3.33 -13.31 5.38
CA ARG A 52 2.76 -14.41 6.17
C ARG A 52 3.86 -15.25 6.79
N ILE A 53 3.62 -15.83 7.97
CA ILE A 53 4.58 -16.69 8.67
C ILE A 53 4.92 -17.92 7.84
N SER A 54 3.92 -18.50 7.17
CA SER A 54 4.14 -19.59 6.21
C SER A 54 5.16 -19.23 5.13
N SER A 55 5.11 -18.00 4.60
CA SER A 55 6.08 -17.50 3.62
C SER A 55 7.44 -17.26 4.27
N CYS A 56 7.52 -16.64 5.45
CA CYS A 56 8.79 -16.45 6.16
C CYS A 56 9.51 -17.79 6.41
N LEU A 57 8.77 -18.83 6.82
CA LEU A 57 9.32 -20.16 7.07
C LEU A 57 9.80 -20.84 5.78
N GLN A 58 9.09 -20.65 4.66
CA GLN A 58 9.52 -21.16 3.35
C GLN A 58 10.82 -20.50 2.87
N GLU A 59 11.00 -19.21 3.14
CA GLU A 59 12.21 -18.47 2.76
C GLU A 59 13.42 -18.77 3.66
N LEU A 60 13.24 -19.36 4.84
CA LEU A 60 14.37 -19.66 5.73
C LEU A 60 15.39 -20.61 5.09
N ASP A 61 14.96 -21.69 4.45
CA ASP A 61 15.84 -22.67 3.83
C ASP A 61 16.78 -22.04 2.77
N PRO A 62 16.27 -21.28 1.77
CA PRO A 62 17.14 -20.62 0.80
C PRO A 62 18.01 -19.51 1.44
N LEU A 63 17.49 -18.73 2.38
CA LEU A 63 18.23 -17.65 3.04
C LEU A 63 19.40 -18.17 3.90
N LEU A 64 19.21 -19.30 4.57
CA LEU A 64 20.25 -19.95 5.39
C LEU A 64 21.32 -20.62 4.52
N THR A 65 20.95 -21.14 3.35
CA THR A 65 21.86 -21.89 2.46
C THR A 65 22.70 -20.98 1.55
N THR A 66 22.25 -19.75 1.32
CA THR A 66 22.96 -18.75 0.52
C THR A 66 24.33 -18.39 1.15
N PRO A 67 25.41 -18.19 0.36
CA PRO A 67 26.74 -17.88 0.90
C PRO A 67 26.80 -16.52 1.61
N ASP A 68 25.98 -15.56 1.20
CA ASP A 68 26.00 -14.20 1.72
C ASP A 68 25.60 -14.14 3.20
N PRO A 69 26.37 -13.47 4.08
CA PRO A 69 26.10 -13.44 5.51
C PRO A 69 24.92 -12.54 5.88
N ILE A 70 24.58 -11.56 5.04
CA ILE A 70 23.45 -10.64 5.21
C ILE A 70 22.49 -10.85 4.06
N VAL A 71 21.24 -11.20 4.37
CA VAL A 71 20.18 -11.47 3.39
C VAL A 71 18.89 -10.78 3.84
N ALA A 72 17.94 -10.58 2.92
CA ALA A 72 16.69 -9.90 3.21
C ALA A 72 15.49 -10.62 2.60
N SER A 73 14.34 -10.56 3.26
CA SER A 73 13.05 -11.03 2.74
C SER A 73 11.97 -10.01 3.05
N MET A 74 11.26 -9.58 2.01
CA MET A 74 10.16 -8.63 2.12
C MET A 74 9.16 -8.86 0.98
N VAL A 75 7.88 -8.57 1.26
CA VAL A 75 6.84 -8.55 0.23
C VAL A 75 6.64 -7.11 -0.20
N VAL A 76 7.07 -6.77 -1.41
CA VAL A 76 6.89 -5.43 -1.96
C VAL A 76 5.41 -5.25 -2.30
N ALA A 77 4.79 -4.18 -1.82
CA ALA A 77 3.45 -3.84 -2.27
C ALA A 77 3.52 -3.55 -3.77
N GLU A 78 2.62 -4.13 -4.56
CA GLU A 78 2.54 -3.77 -5.97
C GLU A 78 2.37 -2.26 -6.06
N LYS A 79 3.41 -1.58 -6.56
CA LYS A 79 3.27 -0.22 -7.04
C LYS A 79 2.37 -0.36 -8.25
N ARG A 80 1.05 -0.26 -8.05
CA ARG A 80 0.10 -0.03 -9.14
C ARG A 80 0.62 1.21 -9.83
N ALA A 81 1.34 1.00 -10.92
CA ALA A 81 1.75 2.06 -11.81
C ALA A 81 0.43 2.68 -12.21
N ARG A 82 0.08 3.83 -11.61
CA ARG A 82 -1.19 4.52 -11.78
C ARG A 82 -1.56 4.36 -13.24
N THR A 83 -2.45 3.40 -13.52
CA THR A 83 -2.81 3.14 -14.89
C THR A 83 -3.43 4.46 -15.29
N THR A 84 -2.92 5.09 -16.33
CA THR A 84 -3.56 6.26 -16.94
C THR A 84 -4.94 5.92 -17.53
N GLY A 85 -5.52 4.79 -17.14
CA GLY A 85 -6.93 4.46 -17.25
C GLY A 85 -7.64 5.05 -16.03
N LYS A 86 -8.69 5.78 -16.33
CA LYS A 86 -9.64 6.36 -15.38
C LYS A 86 -10.27 5.26 -14.50
N ASP A 87 -9.58 4.78 -13.49
CA ASP A 87 -10.26 4.13 -12.37
C ASP A 87 -10.99 5.27 -11.66
N ASN A 88 -12.22 5.50 -12.09
CA ASN A 88 -13.04 6.57 -11.55
C ASN A 88 -13.34 6.19 -10.10
N ILE A 89 -13.07 7.10 -9.16
CA ILE A 89 -13.44 6.94 -7.75
C ILE A 89 -14.91 6.47 -7.62
N ILE A 90 -15.75 7.01 -8.50
CA ILE A 90 -17.15 6.67 -8.68
C ILE A 90 -17.36 5.17 -8.97
N GLU A 91 -16.58 4.57 -9.86
CA GLU A 91 -16.68 3.15 -10.23
C GLU A 91 -16.25 2.23 -9.10
N SER A 92 -15.17 2.55 -8.37
CA SER A 92 -14.78 1.81 -7.17
C SER A 92 -15.89 1.82 -6.11
N VAL A 93 -16.52 2.98 -5.88
CA VAL A 93 -17.63 3.11 -4.92
C VAL A 93 -18.88 2.36 -5.41
N MET A 94 -19.21 2.44 -6.70
CA MET A 94 -20.32 1.68 -7.28
C MET A 94 -20.12 0.17 -7.15
N ASN A 95 -18.90 -0.32 -7.36
CA ASN A 95 -18.57 -1.74 -7.23
C ASN A 95 -18.79 -2.24 -5.80
N ILE A 96 -18.34 -1.48 -4.79
CA ILE A 96 -18.56 -1.82 -3.36
C ILE A 96 -20.05 -1.83 -3.02
N MET A 97 -20.81 -0.86 -3.52
CA MET A 97 -22.25 -0.78 -3.32
C MET A 97 -23.06 -1.73 -4.22
N SER A 98 -22.40 -2.54 -5.06
CA SER A 98 -23.05 -3.43 -6.05
C SER A 98 -24.00 -2.71 -7.03
N ILE A 99 -23.74 -1.44 -7.32
CA ILE A 99 -24.50 -0.61 -8.25
C ILE A 99 -23.91 -0.78 -9.65
N ARG A 100 -24.73 -1.22 -10.61
CA ARG A 100 -24.27 -1.52 -11.98
C ARG A 100 -24.37 -0.35 -12.95
N ASP A 101 -25.20 0.64 -12.65
CA ASP A 101 -25.42 1.79 -13.54
C ASP A 101 -25.62 3.08 -12.76
N ILE A 102 -24.73 4.05 -12.98
CA ILE A 102 -24.81 5.38 -12.38
C ILE A 102 -26.06 6.16 -12.80
N LYS A 103 -26.66 5.82 -13.95
CA LYS A 103 -27.88 6.50 -14.43
C LYS A 103 -29.12 6.12 -13.64
N SER A 104 -29.04 5.04 -12.86
CA SER A 104 -30.14 4.59 -12.00
C SER A 104 -30.20 5.30 -10.65
N ILE A 105 -29.18 6.11 -10.33
CA ILE A 105 -29.03 6.79 -9.04
C ILE A 105 -28.93 8.31 -9.23
N SER A 106 -29.40 9.06 -8.23
CA SER A 106 -29.22 10.50 -8.21
C SER A 106 -27.80 10.85 -7.76
N MET A 107 -27.15 11.82 -8.41
CA MET A 107 -25.81 12.25 -7.99
C MET A 107 -25.81 13.05 -6.68
N ASP A 108 -26.98 13.58 -6.29
CA ASP A 108 -27.17 14.39 -5.08
C ASP A 108 -27.50 13.54 -3.84
N THR A 109 -27.95 12.30 -4.02
CA THR A 109 -28.26 11.40 -2.89
C THR A 109 -26.99 10.95 -2.20
N THR A 110 -27.05 10.90 -0.86
CA THR A 110 -25.91 10.45 -0.06
C THR A 110 -25.72 8.94 -0.17
N LEU A 111 -24.49 8.46 0.00
CA LEU A 111 -24.23 7.02 0.02
C LEU A 111 -25.01 6.32 1.14
N SER A 112 -25.21 6.99 2.28
CA SER A 112 -26.04 6.49 3.39
C SER A 112 -27.50 6.29 2.99
N GLU A 113 -28.08 7.19 2.20
CA GLU A 113 -29.46 7.04 1.69
C GLU A 113 -29.57 5.97 0.60
N LEU A 114 -28.49 5.74 -0.14
CA LEU A 114 -28.40 4.69 -1.17
C LEU A 114 -28.13 3.29 -0.59
N GLY A 115 -28.09 3.16 0.74
CA GLY A 115 -27.94 1.86 1.41
C GLY A 115 -26.51 1.50 1.78
N MET A 116 -25.60 2.46 1.90
CA MET A 116 -24.29 2.24 2.50
C MET A 116 -24.45 1.80 3.96
N ASP A 117 -24.15 0.53 4.22
CA ASP A 117 -24.10 -0.03 5.57
C ASP A 117 -22.75 0.23 6.25
N SER A 118 -22.61 -0.20 7.51
CA SER A 118 -21.39 0.00 8.30
C SER A 118 -20.16 -0.72 7.73
N LEU A 119 -20.33 -1.85 7.03
CA LEU A 119 -19.21 -2.59 6.43
C LEU A 119 -18.77 -1.93 5.12
N MET A 120 -19.72 -1.56 4.26
CA MET A 120 -19.48 -0.81 3.04
C MET A 120 -18.80 0.53 3.34
N ALA A 121 -19.20 1.23 4.41
CA ALA A 121 -18.57 2.48 4.80
C ALA A 121 -17.07 2.31 5.13
N VAL A 122 -16.70 1.20 5.78
CA VAL A 122 -15.29 0.87 6.07
C VAL A 122 -14.54 0.52 4.80
N GLU A 123 -15.15 -0.26 3.91
CA GLU A 123 -14.55 -0.66 2.64
C GLU A 123 -14.34 0.52 1.70
N ILE A 124 -15.33 1.42 1.57
CA ILE A 124 -15.24 2.67 0.81
C ILE A 124 -14.13 3.54 1.39
N LYS A 125 -14.10 3.73 2.72
CA LYS A 125 -13.05 4.51 3.37
C LYS A 125 -11.66 3.97 3.02
N GLN A 126 -11.47 2.67 3.18
CA GLN A 126 -10.17 2.04 2.92
C GLN A 126 -9.78 2.11 1.45
N THR A 127 -10.73 1.94 0.55
CA THR A 127 -10.49 2.05 -0.91
C THR A 127 -10.09 3.47 -1.28
N LEU A 128 -10.78 4.49 -0.75
CA LEU A 128 -10.45 5.90 -0.94
C LEU A 128 -9.08 6.27 -0.38
N GLU A 129 -8.72 5.78 0.81
CA GLU A 129 -7.42 6.04 1.43
C GLU A 129 -6.28 5.35 0.67
N ARG A 130 -6.46 4.08 0.27
CA ARG A 130 -5.41 3.25 -0.34
C ARG A 130 -5.20 3.56 -1.82
N GLU A 131 -6.28 3.62 -2.59
CA GLU A 131 -6.18 3.78 -4.04
C GLU A 131 -6.11 5.26 -4.45
N TYR A 132 -6.72 6.12 -3.64
CA TYR A 132 -6.91 7.52 -4.00
C TYR A 132 -6.24 8.53 -3.05
N GLU A 133 -5.56 8.11 -1.99
CA GLU A 133 -4.93 9.00 -0.99
C GLU A 133 -5.93 10.03 -0.41
N LEU A 134 -7.23 9.68 -0.38
CA LEU A 134 -8.30 10.53 0.12
C LEU A 134 -8.69 10.13 1.54
N PHE A 135 -8.29 10.96 2.50
CA PHE A 135 -8.62 10.76 3.90
C PHE A 135 -9.94 11.44 4.24
N LEU A 136 -10.99 10.65 4.48
CA LEU A 136 -12.31 11.13 4.86
C LEU A 136 -12.63 10.71 6.30
N THR A 137 -13.24 11.62 7.06
CA THR A 137 -13.75 11.28 8.39
C THR A 137 -15.02 10.42 8.27
N PRO A 138 -15.40 9.67 9.31
CA PRO A 138 -16.67 8.93 9.33
C PRO A 138 -17.89 9.82 9.09
N GLN A 139 -17.80 11.11 9.46
CA GLN A 139 -18.86 12.08 9.21
C GLN A 139 -18.91 12.51 7.74
N ASP A 140 -17.74 12.67 7.11
CA ASP A 140 -17.65 13.00 5.68
C ASP A 140 -18.27 11.87 4.83
N LEU A 141 -17.97 10.61 5.16
CA LEU A 141 -18.55 9.43 4.51
C LEU A 141 -20.09 9.40 4.55
N ARG A 142 -20.71 9.80 5.67
CA ARG A 142 -22.18 9.86 5.76
C ARG A 142 -22.79 10.93 4.86
N SER A 143 -22.06 12.01 4.62
CA SER A 143 -22.49 13.12 3.75
C SER A 143 -21.92 13.05 2.33
N LEU A 144 -21.30 11.92 1.99
CA LEU A 144 -20.65 11.71 0.71
C LEU A 144 -21.72 11.44 -0.36
N THR A 145 -21.59 12.09 -1.50
CA THR A 145 -22.49 11.95 -2.65
C THR A 145 -21.67 11.63 -3.89
N PHE A 146 -22.30 11.09 -4.93
CA PHE A 146 -21.61 10.86 -6.20
C PHE A 146 -21.16 12.17 -6.86
N MET A 147 -21.86 13.27 -6.63
CA MET A 147 -21.42 14.61 -7.03
C MET A 147 -20.09 15.00 -6.37
N LYS A 148 -19.97 14.85 -5.04
CA LYS A 148 -18.70 15.12 -4.34
C LYS A 148 -17.56 14.20 -4.81
N LEU A 149 -17.86 12.93 -5.09
CA LEU A 149 -16.87 11.99 -5.66
C LEU A 149 -16.40 12.43 -7.04
N GLN A 150 -17.29 12.97 -7.86
CA GLN A 150 -16.95 13.55 -9.16
C GLN A 150 -16.03 14.77 -9.01
N GLU A 151 -16.38 15.71 -8.13
CA GLU A 151 -15.55 16.89 -7.85
C GLU A 151 -14.15 16.50 -7.37
N LEU A 152 -14.04 15.49 -6.49
CA LEU A 152 -12.75 14.97 -6.02
C LEU A 152 -11.94 14.33 -7.16
N THR A 153 -12.61 13.66 -8.09
CA THR A 153 -11.97 13.08 -9.28
C THR A 153 -11.40 14.17 -10.19
N GLU A 154 -12.17 15.23 -10.44
CA GLU A 154 -11.77 16.36 -11.28
C GLU A 154 -10.65 17.19 -10.64
N ALA A 155 -10.73 17.46 -9.33
CA ALA A 155 -9.70 18.17 -8.59
C ALA A 155 -8.35 17.41 -8.63
N LYS A 156 -8.39 16.08 -8.51
CA LYS A 156 -7.20 15.23 -8.55
C LYS A 156 -6.60 15.12 -9.94
N ALA A 157 -7.43 15.04 -10.99
CA ALA A 157 -6.95 15.05 -12.37
C ALA A 157 -6.15 16.34 -12.68
N ASN A 158 -6.65 17.49 -12.23
CA ASN A 158 -5.96 18.78 -12.38
C ASN A 158 -4.65 18.85 -11.59
N ALA A 159 -4.58 18.23 -10.41
CA ALA A 159 -3.35 18.17 -9.60
C ALA A 159 -2.28 17.28 -10.27
N ASP A 160 -2.66 16.10 -10.76
CA ASP A 160 -1.75 15.17 -11.43
C ASP A 160 -1.22 15.73 -12.77
N GLU A 161 -2.04 16.48 -13.52
CA GLU A 161 -1.58 17.20 -14.72
C GLU A 161 -0.52 18.26 -14.38
N ASN A 162 -0.73 19.05 -13.33
CA ASN A 162 0.23 20.05 -12.88
C ASN A 162 1.56 19.43 -12.40
N VAL A 163 1.52 18.26 -11.76
CA VAL A 163 2.72 17.53 -11.32
C VAL A 163 3.49 16.97 -12.53
N LYS A 164 2.79 16.41 -13.54
CA LYS A 164 3.43 15.93 -14.79
C LYS A 164 4.10 17.06 -15.56
N LEU A 165 3.46 18.23 -15.64
CA LEU A 165 4.04 19.43 -16.26
C LEU A 165 5.34 19.89 -15.56
N LYS A 166 5.40 19.81 -14.24
CA LYS A 166 6.61 20.16 -13.46
C LYS A 166 7.75 19.14 -13.65
N LEU A 167 7.45 17.84 -13.57
CA LEU A 167 8.44 16.77 -13.74
C LEU A 167 9.05 16.73 -15.15
N ALA A 168 8.30 17.13 -16.18
CA ALA A 168 8.81 17.22 -17.54
C ALA A 168 9.87 18.33 -17.70
N ASN A 169 9.84 19.36 -16.86
CA ASN A 169 10.76 20.50 -16.93
C ASN A 169 12.09 20.28 -16.17
N GLU A 170 12.21 19.25 -15.31
CA GLU A 170 13.37 19.08 -14.41
C GLU A 170 14.35 17.94 -14.80
N LYS A 171 14.17 17.26 -15.93
CA LYS A 171 15.09 16.16 -16.32
C LYS A 171 16.45 16.67 -16.83
N THR A 172 17.40 16.87 -15.91
CA THR A 172 18.85 16.82 -16.19
C THR A 172 19.42 15.58 -15.49
N PRO A 173 20.03 14.60 -16.19
CA PRO A 173 20.44 13.33 -15.58
C PRO A 173 21.84 13.44 -14.96
N THR A 174 21.94 13.44 -13.63
CA THR A 174 23.21 13.16 -12.91
C THR A 174 23.27 11.68 -12.56
N GLY A 175 23.99 10.90 -13.38
CA GLY A 175 24.46 9.57 -13.00
C GLY A 175 25.70 9.68 -12.12
N VAL A 176 25.74 8.92 -11.02
CA VAL A 176 26.94 8.78 -10.18
C VAL A 176 27.48 7.37 -10.39
N ALA A 177 28.70 7.27 -10.90
CA ALA A 177 29.46 6.03 -11.02
C ALA A 177 29.96 5.60 -9.63
N MET A 178 29.74 4.33 -9.26
CA MET A 178 30.37 3.71 -8.10
C MET A 178 31.71 3.07 -8.51
N LEU A 179 32.76 3.41 -7.75
CA LEU A 179 33.99 2.63 -7.59
C LEU A 179 33.87 1.81 -6.30
#